data_AF-A0A7S0FNU9-F1
#
_entry.id   AF-A0A7S0FNU9-F1
#
_cell.length_a   1.000
_cell.length_b   1.000
_cell.length_c   1.000
_cell.angle_alpha   90.00
_cell.angle_beta   90.00
_cell.angle_gamma   90.00
#
_symmetry.space_group_name_H-M   'P 1'
#
loop_
_entity.id
_entity.type
_entity.pdbx_description
1 polymer ?
#
loop_
_entity_poly.entity_id
_entity_poly.type
_entity_poly.pdbx_seq_one_letter_code
_entity_poly.pdbx_strand_id
1 'polypeptide(L)'
;QPSPEDTVSILRGLKPRYEIHHGVRIRDEALLAAAKLSHRYIPDRFLPDKAIDLVDEACAKLKNELSSKPVILDEIDRQVIQLEMERLSLQSDYDKTAEGTRENMESGQRLAKINNKLAQLLAQQEDLTTKWQAERGGVGKISELKEQIVDVDLQIEQAERDFDLNTAAELKYSVLPKLKEELEAIEKASAEVGQDVDGGKMLRDEVTADDIAAVIAVATGIPPERMVETERERLLTMEDKLRERVKGQDEAIEVVTEAIQRSRAGLNDPSKPIGSLIFLGPTGVGKTELCKALSEFMFD
;
A
#
# COMPACT_ATOMS: atom_id res chain seq x y z
N GLN A 1 13.06 19.88 14.70
CA GLN A 1 12.42 18.92 13.78
C GLN A 1 12.06 19.66 12.50
N PRO A 2 12.35 19.10 11.31
CA PRO A 2 11.93 19.69 10.03
C PRO A 2 10.41 19.81 9.94
N SER A 3 9.92 20.76 9.14
CA SER A 3 8.50 20.81 8.82
C SER A 3 8.07 19.58 8.01
N PRO A 4 6.75 19.28 7.91
CA PRO A 4 6.28 18.23 7.01
C PRO A 4 6.75 18.45 5.56
N GLU A 5 6.78 19.70 5.09
CA GLU A 5 7.23 20.05 3.73
C GLU A 5 8.74 19.83 3.54
N ASP A 6 9.55 20.20 4.52
CA ASP A 6 11.00 19.92 4.51
C ASP A 6 11.25 18.40 4.53
N THR A 7 10.44 17.66 5.29
CA THR A 7 10.56 16.20 5.39
C THR A 7 10.26 15.54 4.04
N VAL A 8 9.26 16.02 3.30
CA VAL A 8 8.99 15.53 1.93
C VAL A 8 10.20 15.77 1.02
N SER A 9 10.86 16.91 1.15
CA SER A 9 12.07 17.21 0.37
C SER A 9 13.22 16.27 0.71
N ILE A 10 13.40 15.94 2.00
CA ILE A 10 14.37 14.93 2.46
C ILE A 10 14.01 13.55 1.88
N LEU A 11 12.75 13.13 1.97
CA LEU A 11 12.27 11.85 1.45
C LEU A 11 12.47 11.75 -0.07
N ARG A 12 12.23 12.84 -0.83
CA ARG A 12 12.51 12.87 -2.28
C ARG A 12 13.98 12.68 -2.61
N GLY A 13 14.88 13.21 -1.78
CA GLY A 13 16.33 12.98 -1.92
C GLY A 13 16.73 11.53 -1.63
N LEU A 14 16.04 10.87 -0.69
CA LEU A 14 16.30 9.48 -0.32
C LEU A 14 15.58 8.46 -1.23
N LYS A 15 14.51 8.88 -1.90
CA LYS A 15 13.64 8.03 -2.74
C LYS A 15 14.43 7.12 -3.68
N PRO A 16 15.39 7.60 -4.49
CA PRO A 16 16.11 6.72 -5.43
C PRO A 16 16.83 5.58 -4.71
N ARG A 17 17.39 5.81 -3.52
CA ARG A 17 18.12 4.79 -2.77
C ARG A 17 17.18 3.69 -2.24
N TYR A 18 16.00 4.08 -1.74
CA TYR A 18 15.00 3.12 -1.25
C TYR A 18 14.35 2.33 -2.38
N GLU A 19 14.03 2.97 -3.50
CA GLU A 19 13.47 2.30 -4.68
C GLU A 19 14.39 1.18 -5.18
N ILE A 20 15.71 1.44 -5.15
CA ILE A 20 16.72 0.49 -5.62
C ILE A 20 16.93 -0.62 -4.59
N HIS A 21 17.07 -0.29 -3.30
CA HIS A 21 17.28 -1.28 -2.25
C HIS A 21 16.11 -2.29 -2.13
N HIS A 22 14.89 -1.81 -2.31
CA HIS A 22 13.69 -2.64 -2.21
C HIS A 22 13.20 -3.20 -3.55
N GLY A 23 13.67 -2.67 -4.68
CA GLY A 23 13.21 -3.05 -6.01
C GLY A 23 11.77 -2.65 -6.28
N VAL A 24 11.31 -1.55 -5.66
CA VAL A 24 9.93 -1.01 -5.79
C VAL A 24 9.98 0.44 -6.24
N ARG A 25 8.89 0.94 -6.80
CA ARG A 25 8.73 2.36 -7.11
C ARG A 25 7.94 3.05 -6.01
N ILE A 26 8.30 4.28 -5.66
CA ILE A 26 7.63 5.06 -4.61
C ILE A 26 6.93 6.24 -5.27
N ARG A 27 5.60 6.30 -5.18
CA ARG A 27 4.85 7.46 -5.68
C ARG A 27 5.11 8.69 -4.81
N ASP A 28 5.09 9.86 -5.41
CA ASP A 28 5.27 11.13 -4.66
C ASP A 28 4.15 11.31 -3.62
N GLU A 29 2.95 10.83 -3.94
CA GLU A 29 1.78 10.73 -3.06
C GLU A 29 2.10 9.99 -1.74
N ALA A 30 2.87 8.91 -1.82
CA ALA A 30 3.27 8.11 -0.66
C ALA A 30 4.23 8.89 0.24
N LEU A 31 5.15 9.67 -0.33
CA LEU A 31 6.08 10.53 0.44
C LEU A 31 5.32 11.64 1.17
N LEU A 32 4.35 12.25 0.51
CA LEU A 32 3.45 13.25 1.11
C LEU A 32 2.64 12.64 2.26
N ALA A 33 2.07 11.45 2.05
CA ALA A 33 1.34 10.71 3.07
C ALA A 33 2.23 10.35 4.26
N ALA A 34 3.46 9.86 4.02
CA ALA A 34 4.41 9.51 5.07
C ALA A 34 4.75 10.70 5.96
N ALA A 35 5.01 11.88 5.37
CA ALA A 35 5.28 13.08 6.14
C ALA A 35 4.05 13.59 6.92
N LYS A 36 2.88 13.66 6.29
CA LYS A 36 1.64 14.20 6.90
C LYS A 36 1.06 13.27 7.97
N LEU A 37 0.88 11.99 7.64
CA LEU A 37 0.24 11.02 8.53
C LEU A 37 1.13 10.71 9.73
N SER A 38 2.44 10.56 9.54
CA SER A 38 3.36 10.35 10.67
C SER A 38 3.41 11.56 11.60
N HIS A 39 3.35 12.78 11.06
CA HIS A 39 3.27 13.99 11.87
C HIS A 39 2.01 14.01 12.75
N ARG A 40 0.88 13.56 12.20
CA ARG A 40 -0.42 13.59 12.87
C ARG A 40 -0.63 12.45 13.86
N TYR A 41 -0.32 11.21 13.47
CA TYR A 41 -0.74 10.00 14.20
C TYR A 41 0.37 9.34 15.02
N ILE A 42 1.63 9.78 14.88
CA ILE A 42 2.77 9.26 15.65
C ILE A 42 3.40 10.43 16.43
N PRO A 43 2.81 10.87 17.55
CA PRO A 43 3.28 12.02 18.32
C PRO A 43 4.59 11.74 19.08
N ASP A 44 4.85 10.49 19.43
CA ASP A 44 5.97 10.09 20.31
C ASP A 44 7.34 10.07 19.59
N ARG A 45 7.36 10.32 18.27
CA ARG A 45 8.57 10.34 17.45
C ARG A 45 8.66 11.63 16.63
N PHE A 46 9.89 11.97 16.25
CA PHE A 46 10.21 13.19 15.51
C PHE A 46 10.47 12.89 14.03
N LEU A 47 10.09 13.82 13.16
CA LEU A 47 10.51 13.89 11.75
C LEU A 47 12.01 14.23 11.68
N PRO A 48 12.73 13.85 10.61
CA PRO A 48 12.25 13.08 9.45
C PRO A 48 12.22 11.56 9.72
N ASP A 49 12.85 11.11 10.80
CA ASP A 49 13.09 9.70 11.15
C ASP A 49 11.83 8.82 11.05
N LYS A 50 10.75 9.20 11.73
CA LYS A 50 9.48 8.44 11.67
C LYS A 50 8.86 8.32 10.28
N ALA A 51 9.10 9.29 9.39
CA ALA A 51 8.56 9.25 8.03
C ALA A 51 9.44 8.38 7.12
N ILE A 52 10.76 8.39 7.36
CA ILE A 52 11.71 7.51 6.67
C ILE A 52 11.39 6.05 6.98
N ASP A 53 11.21 5.71 8.25
CA ASP A 53 10.86 4.35 8.67
C ASP A 53 9.56 3.84 8.04
N LEU A 54 8.53 4.68 7.96
CA LEU A 54 7.25 4.29 7.34
C LEU A 54 7.40 3.99 5.84
N VAL A 55 8.21 4.79 5.14
CA VAL A 55 8.51 4.55 3.73
C VAL A 55 9.30 3.25 3.58
N ASP A 56 10.30 3.02 4.43
CA ASP A 56 11.11 1.81 4.43
C ASP A 56 10.27 0.54 4.70
N GLU A 57 9.42 0.57 5.72
CA GLU A 57 8.53 -0.53 6.09
C GLU A 57 7.49 -0.81 4.99
N ALA A 58 6.91 0.24 4.38
CA ALA A 58 6.01 0.07 3.25
C ALA A 58 6.71 -0.54 2.02
N CYS A 59 7.95 -0.12 1.74
CA CYS A 59 8.75 -0.71 0.66
C CYS A 59 9.08 -2.18 0.93
N ALA A 60 9.50 -2.51 2.16
CA ALA A 60 9.81 -3.88 2.57
C ALA A 60 8.57 -4.79 2.50
N LYS A 61 7.41 -4.28 2.92
CA LYS A 61 6.15 -4.99 2.83
C LYS A 61 5.80 -5.30 1.37
N LEU A 62 5.86 -4.30 0.49
CA LEU A 62 5.56 -4.48 -0.93
C LEU A 62 6.56 -5.44 -1.61
N LYS A 63 7.84 -5.37 -1.27
CA LYS A 63 8.86 -6.31 -1.75
C LYS A 63 8.53 -7.76 -1.38
N ASN A 64 8.09 -7.98 -0.14
CA ASN A 64 7.67 -9.30 0.31
C ASN A 64 6.44 -9.79 -0.48
N GLU A 65 5.45 -8.93 -0.70
CA GLU A 65 4.28 -9.22 -1.54
C GLU A 65 4.69 -9.61 -2.97
N LEU A 66 5.60 -8.85 -3.60
CA LEU A 66 6.13 -9.13 -4.94
C LEU A 66 6.90 -10.45 -5.03
N SER A 67 7.63 -10.82 -3.98
CA SER A 67 8.40 -12.07 -3.93
C SER A 67 7.52 -13.30 -3.73
N SER A 68 6.32 -13.09 -3.18
CA SER A 68 5.35 -14.12 -2.86
C SER A 68 4.44 -14.47 -4.07
N LYS A 69 3.80 -15.64 -4.01
CA LYS A 69 2.79 -15.99 -5.02
C LYS A 69 1.58 -15.06 -4.88
N PRO A 70 0.98 -14.57 -5.99
CA PRO A 70 -0.25 -13.79 -5.94
C PRO A 70 -1.36 -14.53 -5.18
N VAL A 71 -2.18 -13.79 -4.43
CA VAL A 71 -3.27 -14.37 -3.61
C VAL A 71 -4.20 -15.26 -4.44
N ILE A 72 -4.55 -14.81 -5.65
CA ILE A 72 -5.41 -15.56 -6.58
C ILE A 72 -4.79 -16.91 -6.94
N LEU A 73 -3.47 -16.97 -7.13
CA LEU A 73 -2.76 -18.21 -7.44
C LEU A 73 -2.70 -19.14 -6.21
N ASP A 74 -2.44 -18.59 -5.01
CA ASP A 74 -2.46 -19.38 -3.77
C ASP A 74 -3.84 -19.97 -3.46
N GLU A 75 -4.93 -19.21 -3.75
CA GLU A 75 -6.29 -19.71 -3.62
C GLU A 75 -6.58 -20.87 -4.57
N ILE A 76 -6.14 -20.78 -5.83
CA ILE A 76 -6.27 -21.86 -6.81
C ILE A 76 -5.44 -23.07 -6.39
N ASP A 77 -4.19 -22.88 -5.95
CA ASP A 77 -3.32 -23.96 -5.45
C ASP A 77 -4.00 -24.73 -4.31
N ARG A 78 -4.59 -24.02 -3.34
CA ARG A 78 -5.33 -24.65 -2.23
C ARG A 78 -6.55 -25.43 -2.71
N GLN A 79 -7.32 -24.88 -3.66
CA GLN A 79 -8.50 -25.56 -4.22
C GLN A 79 -8.11 -26.82 -5.00
N VAL A 80 -7.02 -26.77 -5.77
CA VAL A 80 -6.48 -27.94 -6.49
C VAL A 80 -6.12 -29.04 -5.52
N ILE A 81 -5.35 -28.73 -4.47
CA ILE A 81 -4.97 -29.73 -3.44
C ILE A 81 -6.22 -30.35 -2.79
N GLN A 82 -7.22 -29.53 -2.43
CA GLN A 82 -8.45 -30.03 -1.82
C GLN A 82 -9.20 -31.01 -2.74
N LEU A 83 -9.35 -30.66 -4.02
CA LEU A 83 -10.03 -31.49 -5.00
C LEU A 83 -9.24 -32.75 -5.37
N GLU A 84 -7.91 -32.69 -5.39
CA GLU A 84 -7.06 -33.87 -5.58
C GLU A 84 -7.20 -34.86 -4.43
N MET A 85 -7.25 -34.39 -3.19
CA MET A 85 -7.48 -35.23 -2.02
C MET A 85 -8.89 -35.84 -2.04
N GLU A 86 -9.91 -35.06 -2.41
CA GLU A 86 -11.28 -35.59 -2.60
C GLU A 86 -11.31 -36.64 -3.71
N ARG A 87 -10.62 -36.40 -4.83
CA ARG A 87 -10.49 -37.35 -5.94
C ARG A 87 -9.85 -38.66 -5.49
N LEU A 88 -8.72 -38.60 -4.77
CA LEU A 88 -8.00 -39.79 -4.31
C LEU A 88 -8.84 -40.63 -3.34
N SER A 89 -9.57 -39.98 -2.42
CA SER A 89 -10.49 -40.68 -1.52
C SER A 89 -11.62 -41.35 -2.30
N LEU A 90 -12.30 -40.60 -3.16
CA LEU A 90 -13.42 -41.12 -3.95
C LEU A 90 -12.99 -42.20 -4.94
N GLN A 91 -11.79 -42.10 -5.51
CA GLN A 91 -11.24 -43.11 -6.42
C GLN A 91 -10.94 -44.41 -5.67
N SER A 92 -10.38 -44.33 -4.46
CA SER A 92 -10.18 -45.51 -3.61
C SER A 92 -11.49 -46.19 -3.23
N ASP A 93 -12.56 -45.42 -2.98
CA ASP A 93 -13.88 -45.96 -2.64
C ASP A 93 -14.60 -46.53 -3.88
N TYR A 94 -14.43 -45.90 -5.04
CA TYR A 94 -14.90 -46.39 -6.33
C TYR A 94 -14.26 -47.74 -6.69
N ASP A 95 -12.95 -47.88 -6.50
CA ASP A 95 -12.21 -49.12 -6.81
C ASP A 95 -12.59 -50.29 -5.88
N LYS A 96 -13.05 -49.99 -4.65
CA LYS A 96 -13.50 -51.00 -3.66
C LYS A 96 -14.96 -51.44 -3.84
N THR A 97 -15.78 -50.64 -4.53
CA THR A 97 -17.21 -50.92 -4.69
C THR A 97 -17.47 -51.77 -5.94
N ALA A 98 -18.30 -52.81 -5.81
CA ALA A 98 -18.58 -53.72 -6.93
C ALA A 98 -19.25 -53.00 -8.11
N GLU A 99 -18.76 -53.25 -9.33
CA GLU A 99 -19.30 -52.67 -10.57
C GLU A 99 -20.81 -52.92 -10.71
N GLY A 100 -21.56 -51.88 -11.08
CA GLY A 100 -23.02 -51.94 -11.29
C GLY A 100 -23.88 -51.61 -10.07
N THR A 101 -23.28 -51.33 -8.90
CA THR A 101 -24.01 -50.76 -7.76
C THR A 101 -24.31 -49.27 -7.94
N ARG A 102 -25.42 -48.82 -7.35
CA ARG A 102 -25.86 -47.41 -7.38
C ARG A 102 -24.81 -46.46 -6.79
N GLU A 103 -24.13 -46.89 -5.72
CA GLU A 103 -23.04 -46.18 -5.06
C GLU A 103 -21.80 -45.99 -5.94
N ASN A 104 -21.48 -47.00 -6.77
CA ASN A 104 -20.37 -46.93 -7.72
C ASN A 104 -20.70 -45.94 -8.87
N MET A 105 -21.93 -45.96 -9.40
CA MET A 105 -22.38 -44.98 -10.41
C MET A 105 -22.39 -43.53 -9.88
N GLU A 106 -22.84 -43.30 -8.65
CA GLU A 106 -22.84 -41.96 -8.03
C GLU A 106 -21.40 -41.46 -7.76
N SER A 107 -20.52 -42.33 -7.29
CA SER A 107 -19.08 -42.05 -7.13
C SER A 107 -18.41 -41.72 -8.47
N GLY A 108 -18.71 -42.46 -9.54
CA GLY A 108 -18.20 -42.19 -10.88
C GLY A 108 -18.65 -40.84 -11.45
N GLN A 109 -19.93 -40.46 -11.26
CA GLN A 109 -20.42 -39.13 -11.67
C GLN A 109 -19.74 -38.00 -10.89
N ARG A 110 -19.51 -38.19 -9.59
CA ARG A 110 -18.83 -37.21 -8.74
C ARG A 110 -17.35 -37.07 -9.12
N LEU A 111 -16.67 -38.18 -9.38
CA LEU A 111 -15.30 -38.21 -9.91
C LEU A 111 -15.19 -37.47 -11.25
N ALA A 112 -16.13 -37.67 -12.17
CA ALA A 112 -16.15 -36.95 -13.44
C ALA A 112 -16.28 -35.43 -13.26
N LYS A 113 -17.14 -34.97 -12.32
CA LYS A 113 -17.27 -33.54 -11.99
C LYS A 113 -15.98 -32.98 -11.39
N ILE A 114 -15.36 -33.70 -10.45
CA ILE A 114 -14.09 -33.28 -9.82
C ILE A 114 -12.97 -33.22 -10.85
N ASN A 115 -12.85 -34.22 -11.72
CA ASN A 115 -11.84 -34.23 -12.79
C ASN A 115 -12.02 -33.05 -13.76
N ASN A 116 -13.26 -32.75 -14.16
CA ASN A 116 -13.54 -31.59 -15.00
C ASN A 116 -13.16 -30.28 -14.30
N LYS A 117 -13.46 -30.15 -13.00
CA LYS A 117 -13.11 -28.94 -12.23
C LYS A 117 -11.59 -28.81 -12.00
N LEU A 118 -10.90 -29.92 -11.72
CA LEU A 118 -9.44 -29.97 -11.65
C LEU A 118 -8.80 -29.56 -12.96
N ALA A 119 -9.29 -30.08 -14.10
CA ALA A 119 -8.77 -29.70 -15.41
C ALA A 119 -8.92 -28.19 -15.69
N GLN A 120 -10.06 -27.60 -15.30
CA GLN A 120 -10.27 -26.15 -15.39
C GLN A 120 -9.33 -25.35 -14.49
N LEU A 121 -9.17 -25.76 -13.23
CA LEU A 121 -8.31 -25.06 -12.27
C LEU A 121 -6.83 -25.19 -12.61
N LEU A 122 -6.37 -26.35 -13.09
CA LEU A 122 -4.99 -26.57 -13.53
C LEU A 122 -4.66 -25.72 -14.77
N ALA A 123 -5.58 -25.62 -15.73
CA ALA A 123 -5.40 -24.73 -16.88
C ALA A 123 -5.29 -23.26 -16.43
N GLN A 124 -6.17 -22.81 -15.53
CA GLN A 124 -6.10 -21.47 -14.95
C GLN A 124 -4.80 -21.23 -14.16
N GLN A 125 -4.35 -22.22 -13.39
CA GLN A 125 -3.09 -22.17 -12.63
C GLN A 125 -1.90 -22.00 -13.57
N GLU A 126 -1.84 -22.77 -14.66
CA GLU A 126 -0.76 -22.71 -15.65
C GLU A 126 -0.73 -21.34 -16.35
N ASP A 127 -1.89 -20.86 -16.80
CA ASP A 127 -2.03 -19.53 -17.42
C ASP A 127 -1.57 -18.40 -16.48
N LEU A 128 -1.96 -18.46 -15.20
CA LEU A 128 -1.57 -17.44 -14.22
C LEU A 128 -0.09 -17.56 -13.82
N THR A 129 0.43 -18.77 -13.70
CA THR A 129 1.84 -19.02 -13.34
C THR A 129 2.77 -18.55 -14.43
N THR A 130 2.45 -18.81 -15.69
CA THR A 130 3.26 -18.35 -16.85
C THR A 130 3.28 -16.83 -16.93
N LYS A 131 2.13 -16.16 -16.74
CA LYS A 131 2.04 -14.69 -16.64
C LYS A 131 2.89 -14.14 -15.49
N TRP A 132 2.74 -14.71 -14.30
CA TRP A 132 3.50 -14.27 -13.12
C TRP A 132 5.01 -14.45 -13.29
N GLN A 133 5.47 -15.57 -13.87
CA GLN A 133 6.89 -15.81 -14.15
C GLN A 133 7.45 -14.82 -15.18
N ALA A 134 6.67 -14.49 -16.22
CA ALA A 134 7.05 -13.49 -17.22
C ALA A 134 7.20 -12.10 -16.61
N GLU A 135 6.24 -11.67 -15.78
CA GLU A 135 6.30 -10.39 -15.07
C GLU A 135 7.49 -10.33 -14.09
N ARG A 136 7.66 -11.37 -13.26
CA ARG A 136 8.74 -11.44 -12.27
C ARG A 136 10.13 -11.45 -12.89
N GLY A 137 10.32 -12.14 -14.01
CA GLY A 137 11.59 -12.17 -14.75
C GLY A 137 12.02 -10.78 -15.24
N GLY A 138 11.06 -9.93 -15.63
CA GLY A 138 11.31 -8.53 -16.00
C GLY A 138 11.77 -7.69 -14.82
N VAL A 139 11.07 -7.81 -13.68
CA VAL A 139 11.39 -7.06 -12.45
C VAL A 139 12.78 -7.38 -11.91
N GLY A 140 13.21 -8.65 -11.95
CA GLY A 140 14.53 -9.07 -11.47
C GLY A 140 15.68 -8.38 -12.21
N LYS A 141 15.63 -8.32 -13.55
CA LYS A 141 16.65 -7.66 -14.37
C LYS A 141 16.72 -6.15 -14.13
N ILE A 142 15.56 -5.51 -13.93
CA ILE A 142 15.48 -4.08 -13.60
C ILE A 142 16.17 -3.82 -12.26
N SER A 143 15.93 -4.68 -11.25
CA SER A 143 16.55 -4.55 -9.93
C SER A 143 18.08 -4.67 -10.00
N GLU A 144 18.59 -5.64 -10.77
CA GLU A 144 20.04 -5.87 -10.92
C GLU A 144 20.74 -4.69 -11.61
N LEU A 145 20.16 -4.15 -12.68
CA LEU A 145 20.69 -2.94 -13.34
C LEU A 145 20.65 -1.71 -12.42
N LYS A 146 19.59 -1.56 -11.63
CA LYS A 146 19.47 -0.47 -10.65
C LYS A 146 20.56 -0.53 -9.58
N GLU A 147 20.86 -1.73 -9.08
CA GLU A 147 21.94 -1.95 -8.11
C GLU A 147 23.30 -1.57 -8.73
N GLN A 148 23.58 -2.02 -9.95
CA GLN A 148 24.80 -1.67 -10.68
C GLN A 148 24.97 -0.16 -10.88
N ILE A 149 23.87 0.56 -11.19
CA ILE A 149 23.90 2.02 -11.34
C ILE A 149 24.31 2.70 -10.03
N VAL A 150 23.77 2.26 -8.88
CA VAL A 150 24.13 2.84 -7.58
C VAL A 150 25.59 2.58 -7.23
N ASP A 151 26.08 1.36 -7.49
CA ASP A 151 27.47 1.01 -7.26
C ASP A 151 28.40 1.87 -8.12
N VAL A 152 28.05 2.11 -9.39
CA VAL A 152 28.80 2.99 -10.28
C VAL A 152 28.75 4.44 -9.81
N ASP A 153 27.58 4.96 -9.38
CA ASP A 153 27.47 6.31 -8.84
C ASP A 153 28.32 6.48 -7.57
N LEU A 154 28.36 5.47 -6.69
CA LEU A 154 29.22 5.47 -5.50
C LEU A 154 30.71 5.48 -5.88
N GLN A 155 31.10 4.69 -6.88
CA GLN A 155 32.48 4.66 -7.39
C GLN A 155 32.88 6.00 -8.02
N ILE A 156 31.96 6.67 -8.74
CA ILE A 156 32.19 8.02 -9.27
C ILE A 156 32.44 9.00 -8.12
N GLU A 157 31.60 9.00 -7.09
CA GLU A 157 31.80 9.88 -5.94
C GLU A 157 33.13 9.62 -5.21
N GLN A 158 33.52 8.34 -5.07
CA GLN A 158 34.80 7.97 -4.47
C GLN A 158 35.98 8.46 -5.32
N ALA A 159 35.96 8.21 -6.63
CA ALA A 159 37.00 8.65 -7.57
C ALA A 159 37.10 10.19 -7.62
N GLU A 160 35.97 10.91 -7.58
CA GLU A 160 35.96 12.38 -7.51
C GLU A 160 36.58 12.90 -6.20
N ARG A 161 36.34 12.24 -5.05
CA ARG A 161 36.95 12.59 -3.76
C ARG A 161 38.46 12.30 -3.72
N ASP A 162 38.89 11.21 -4.34
CA ASP A 162 40.28 10.78 -4.41
C ASP A 162 41.08 11.51 -5.52
N PHE A 163 40.44 12.44 -6.24
CA PHE A 163 40.99 13.17 -7.38
C PHE A 163 41.43 12.27 -8.55
N ASP A 164 40.92 11.04 -8.64
CA ASP A 164 41.12 10.18 -9.80
C ASP A 164 40.13 10.54 -10.91
N LEU A 165 40.45 11.64 -11.61
CA LEU A 165 39.58 12.20 -12.65
C LEU A 165 39.43 11.31 -13.88
N ASN A 166 40.38 10.39 -14.12
CA ASN A 166 40.33 9.50 -15.28
C ASN A 166 39.25 8.43 -15.08
N THR A 167 39.26 7.75 -13.93
CA THR A 167 38.24 6.72 -13.63
C THR A 167 36.86 7.34 -13.44
N ALA A 168 36.77 8.51 -12.79
CA ALA A 168 35.53 9.26 -12.69
C ALA A 168 34.95 9.61 -14.07
N ALA A 169 35.77 10.07 -15.01
CA ALA A 169 35.32 10.39 -16.37
C ALA A 169 34.88 9.13 -17.15
N GLU A 170 35.62 8.03 -17.05
CA GLU A 170 35.26 6.77 -17.70
C GLU A 170 33.92 6.23 -17.19
N LEU A 171 33.74 6.16 -15.87
CA LEU A 171 32.49 5.68 -15.27
C LEU A 171 31.30 6.59 -15.62
N LYS A 172 31.48 7.91 -15.54
CA LYS A 172 30.42 8.91 -15.75
C LYS A 172 29.98 9.03 -17.21
N TYR A 173 30.90 8.94 -18.16
CA TYR A 173 30.60 9.17 -19.58
C TYR A 173 30.54 7.90 -20.44
N SER A 174 31.02 6.75 -19.95
CA SER A 174 31.00 5.50 -20.73
C SER A 174 30.15 4.40 -20.11
N VAL A 175 30.29 4.13 -18.80
CA VAL A 175 29.63 2.99 -18.14
C VAL A 175 28.22 3.35 -17.68
N LEU A 176 28.07 4.45 -16.94
CA LEU A 176 26.79 4.91 -16.41
C LEU A 176 25.74 5.17 -17.51
N PRO A 177 26.07 5.80 -18.66
CA PRO A 177 25.10 5.99 -19.74
C PRO A 177 24.61 4.67 -20.35
N LYS A 178 25.49 3.69 -20.54
CA LYS A 178 25.11 2.37 -21.08
C LYS A 178 24.13 1.65 -20.15
N LEU A 179 24.42 1.63 -18.85
CA LEU A 179 23.52 1.02 -17.86
C LEU A 179 22.15 1.72 -17.83
N LYS A 180 22.12 3.05 -17.95
CA LYS A 180 20.87 3.82 -18.03
C LYS A 180 20.09 3.55 -19.32
N GLU A 181 20.76 3.44 -20.47
CA GLU A 181 20.13 3.09 -21.74
C GLU A 181 19.55 1.66 -21.72
N GLU A 182 20.28 0.69 -21.16
CA GLU A 182 19.80 -0.68 -20.99
C GLU A 182 18.59 -0.74 -20.04
N LEU A 183 18.64 0.00 -18.94
CA LEU A 183 17.53 0.11 -17.99
C LEU A 183 16.29 0.73 -18.65
N GLU A 184 16.45 1.84 -19.37
CA GLU A 184 15.33 2.46 -20.10
C GLU A 184 14.72 1.53 -21.15
N ALA A 185 15.55 0.74 -21.84
CA ALA A 185 15.06 -0.22 -22.82
C ALA A 185 14.21 -1.32 -22.17
N ILE A 186 14.63 -1.85 -21.02
CA ILE A 186 13.88 -2.88 -20.28
C ILE A 186 12.63 -2.29 -19.63
N GLU A 187 12.70 -1.07 -19.08
CA GLU A 187 11.52 -0.39 -18.51
C GLU A 187 10.46 -0.10 -19.59
N LYS A 188 10.87 0.28 -20.82
CA LYS A 188 9.94 0.44 -21.95
C LYS A 188 9.32 -0.89 -22.38
N ALA A 189 10.13 -1.93 -22.53
CA ALA A 189 9.64 -3.25 -22.91
C ALA A 189 8.67 -3.83 -21.86
N SER A 190 8.92 -3.61 -20.56
CA SER A 190 8.03 -4.05 -19.48
C SER A 190 6.78 -3.19 -19.33
N ALA A 191 6.82 -1.91 -19.70
CA ALA A 191 5.64 -1.03 -19.74
C ALA A 191 4.67 -1.40 -20.87
N GLU A 192 5.18 -1.80 -22.04
CA GLU A 192 4.38 -2.25 -23.19
C GLU A 192 3.66 -3.58 -22.90
N VAL A 193 4.32 -4.53 -22.23
CA VAL A 193 3.72 -5.80 -21.81
C VAL A 193 2.55 -5.60 -20.82
N GLY A 194 2.53 -4.49 -20.08
CA GLY A 194 1.49 -4.16 -19.10
C GLY A 194 0.25 -3.45 -19.65
N GLN A 195 0.21 -3.05 -20.93
CA GLN A 195 -0.91 -2.30 -21.52
C GLN A 195 -1.91 -3.17 -22.31
N ASP A 196 -1.54 -4.39 -22.69
CA ASP A 196 -2.26 -5.15 -23.72
C ASP A 196 -3.30 -6.17 -23.21
N VAL A 197 -3.68 -6.17 -21.93
CA VAL A 197 -4.68 -7.13 -21.44
C VAL A 197 -5.70 -6.47 -20.51
N ASP A 198 -6.97 -6.71 -20.82
CA ASP A 198 -8.23 -6.32 -20.14
C ASP A 198 -8.36 -6.83 -18.68
N GLY A 199 -7.24 -7.05 -17.99
CA GLY A 199 -7.13 -7.40 -16.58
C GLY A 199 -5.76 -6.94 -16.13
N GLY A 200 -5.72 -5.87 -15.33
CA GLY A 200 -4.50 -5.13 -14.98
C GLY A 200 -3.35 -5.96 -14.40
N LYS A 201 -2.18 -5.32 -14.25
CA LYS A 201 -0.95 -5.91 -13.67
C LYS A 201 -1.25 -6.84 -12.50
N MET A 202 -0.78 -8.10 -12.55
CA MET A 202 -0.89 -9.02 -11.40
C MET A 202 0.00 -8.57 -10.24
N LEU A 203 1.12 -7.92 -10.55
CA LEU A 203 2.07 -7.41 -9.57
C LEU A 203 1.99 -5.87 -9.51
N ARG A 204 1.65 -5.35 -8.33
CA ARG A 204 1.79 -3.92 -8.02
C ARG A 204 3.21 -3.67 -7.55
N ASP A 205 3.98 -2.93 -8.34
CA ASP A 205 5.37 -2.57 -8.05
C ASP A 205 5.54 -1.16 -7.46
N GLU A 206 4.42 -0.51 -7.10
CA GLU A 206 4.39 0.88 -6.65
C GLU A 206 3.83 1.03 -5.24
N VAL A 207 4.58 1.71 -4.37
CA VAL A 207 4.16 2.15 -3.03
C VAL A 207 3.30 3.40 -3.16
N THR A 208 2.10 3.33 -2.60
CA THR A 208 1.05 4.34 -2.63
C THR A 208 0.80 4.95 -1.24
N ALA A 209 -0.05 5.98 -1.17
CA ALA A 209 -0.47 6.55 0.11
C ALA A 209 -1.20 5.53 1.00
N ASP A 210 -1.94 4.60 0.40
CA ASP A 210 -2.67 3.55 1.13
C ASP A 210 -1.72 2.57 1.83
N ASP A 211 -0.57 2.29 1.23
CA ASP A 211 0.44 1.41 1.83
C ASP A 211 1.04 2.04 3.08
N ILE A 212 1.30 3.35 3.03
CA ILE A 212 1.74 4.12 4.19
C ILE A 212 0.67 4.12 5.28
N ALA A 213 -0.59 4.37 4.92
CA ALA A 213 -1.70 4.36 5.87
C ALA A 213 -1.86 2.97 6.51
N ALA A 214 -1.71 1.88 5.74
CA ALA A 214 -1.77 0.53 6.25
C ALA A 214 -0.65 0.22 7.25
N VAL A 215 0.57 0.70 7.02
CA VAL A 215 1.67 0.55 7.99
C VAL A 215 1.37 1.30 9.28
N ILE A 216 0.91 2.56 9.19
CA ILE A 216 0.53 3.35 10.37
C ILE A 216 -0.63 2.69 11.11
N ALA A 217 -1.60 2.13 10.40
CA ALA A 217 -2.74 1.44 10.99
C ALA A 217 -2.30 0.26 11.87
N VAL A 218 -1.32 -0.53 11.41
CA VAL A 218 -0.74 -1.61 12.21
C VAL A 218 -0.02 -1.07 13.45
N ALA A 219 0.73 0.04 13.30
CA ALA A 219 1.50 0.63 14.40
C ALA A 219 0.62 1.33 15.46
N THR A 220 -0.49 1.93 15.05
CA THR A 220 -1.34 2.80 15.90
C THR A 220 -2.69 2.18 16.26
N GLY A 221 -3.13 1.14 15.55
CA GLY A 221 -4.46 0.57 15.67
C GLY A 221 -5.58 1.40 15.04
N ILE A 222 -5.26 2.55 14.41
CA ILE A 222 -6.24 3.41 13.75
C ILE A 222 -6.54 2.87 12.34
N PRO A 223 -7.81 2.61 11.97
CA PRO A 223 -8.14 2.08 10.65
C PRO A 223 -7.68 2.99 9.49
N PRO A 224 -7.12 2.43 8.39
CA PRO A 224 -6.61 3.22 7.27
C PRO A 224 -7.71 4.05 6.59
N GLU A 225 -8.97 3.59 6.61
CA GLU A 225 -10.11 4.32 6.05
C GLU A 225 -10.29 5.69 6.73
N ARG A 226 -9.97 5.80 8.03
CA ARG A 226 -10.03 7.07 8.78
C ARG A 226 -8.85 8.00 8.48
N MET A 227 -7.77 7.49 7.89
CA MET A 227 -6.58 8.25 7.52
C MET A 227 -6.61 8.77 6.09
N VAL A 228 -7.28 8.04 5.19
CA VAL A 228 -7.42 8.38 3.77
C VAL A 228 -8.55 9.38 3.53
N GLU A 229 -9.56 9.43 4.41
CA GLU A 229 -10.63 10.45 4.36
C GLU A 229 -10.01 11.85 4.34
N THR A 230 -10.27 12.62 3.28
CA THR A 230 -9.69 13.96 3.16
C THR A 230 -10.20 14.81 4.32
N GLU A 231 -9.34 15.68 4.86
CA GLU A 231 -9.74 16.58 5.97
C GLU A 231 -11.00 17.38 5.61
N ARG A 232 -11.18 17.70 4.33
CA ARG A 232 -12.39 18.33 3.80
C ARG A 232 -13.63 17.45 3.95
N GLU A 233 -13.61 16.21 3.47
CA GLU A 233 -14.76 15.28 3.56
C GLU A 233 -15.10 14.98 5.01
N ARG A 234 -14.09 14.78 5.85
CA ARG A 234 -14.27 14.61 7.30
C ARG A 234 -14.99 15.82 7.88
N LEU A 235 -14.51 17.04 7.63
CA LEU A 235 -15.14 18.26 8.17
C LEU A 235 -16.57 18.49 7.65
N LEU A 236 -16.90 18.06 6.43
CA LEU A 236 -18.25 18.15 5.88
C LEU A 236 -19.25 17.22 6.58
N THR A 237 -18.78 16.08 7.10
CA THR A 237 -19.62 15.11 7.84
C THR A 237 -19.59 15.32 9.37
N MET A 238 -18.88 16.33 9.87
CA MET A 238 -18.72 16.59 11.30
C MET A 238 -20.05 16.78 12.02
N GLU A 239 -20.95 17.59 11.46
CA GLU A 239 -22.24 17.92 12.06
C GLU A 239 -23.08 16.66 12.28
N ASP A 240 -23.15 15.78 11.26
CA ASP A 240 -23.90 14.53 11.32
C ASP A 240 -23.31 13.57 12.36
N LYS A 241 -21.98 13.39 12.39
CA LYS A 241 -21.33 12.53 13.41
C LYS A 241 -21.52 13.06 14.84
N LEU A 242 -21.56 14.38 15.03
CA LEU A 242 -21.86 14.95 16.34
C LEU A 242 -23.33 14.74 16.74
N ARG A 243 -24.28 14.85 15.79
CA ARG A 243 -25.72 14.59 16.01
C ARG A 243 -26.03 13.13 16.33
N GLU A 244 -25.22 12.18 15.87
CA GLU A 244 -25.39 10.77 16.24
C GLU A 244 -25.29 10.57 17.76
N ARG A 245 -24.37 11.30 18.40
CA ARG A 245 -24.06 11.16 19.83
C ARG A 245 -24.73 12.20 20.73
N VAL A 246 -24.85 13.44 20.27
CA VAL A 246 -25.45 14.55 21.03
C VAL A 246 -26.86 14.80 20.50
N LYS A 247 -27.89 14.51 21.32
CA LYS A 247 -29.29 14.65 20.93
C LYS A 247 -29.88 15.98 21.40
N GLY A 248 -30.58 16.68 20.49
CA GLY A 248 -31.37 17.87 20.80
C GLY A 248 -30.57 19.15 21.07
N GLN A 249 -29.34 19.25 20.56
CA GLN A 249 -28.47 20.42 20.67
C GLN A 249 -28.03 20.93 19.28
N ASP A 250 -28.93 20.92 18.30
CA ASP A 250 -28.59 21.17 16.89
C ASP A 250 -27.92 22.52 16.66
N GLU A 251 -28.44 23.59 17.27
CA GLU A 251 -27.86 24.95 17.16
C GLU A 251 -26.43 25.00 17.73
N ALA A 252 -26.19 24.33 18.86
CA ALA A 252 -24.85 24.30 19.45
C ALA A 252 -23.87 23.50 18.59
N ILE A 253 -24.34 22.40 17.97
CA ILE A 253 -23.53 21.59 17.05
C ILE A 253 -23.16 22.42 15.82
N GLU A 254 -24.13 23.09 15.20
CA GLU A 254 -23.94 23.94 14.01
C GLU A 254 -22.89 25.03 14.27
N VAL A 255 -23.03 25.79 15.37
CA VAL A 255 -22.07 26.86 15.74
C VAL A 255 -20.65 26.32 15.95
N VAL A 256 -20.52 25.14 16.58
CA VAL A 256 -19.23 24.50 16.80
C VAL A 256 -18.60 24.06 15.48
N THR A 257 -19.37 23.39 14.63
CA THR A 257 -18.91 22.91 13.33
C THR A 257 -18.48 24.07 12.43
N GLU A 258 -19.27 25.14 12.34
CA GLU A 258 -18.92 26.34 11.58
C GLU A 258 -17.64 27.03 12.08
N ALA A 259 -17.44 27.10 13.40
CA ALA A 259 -16.24 27.72 13.98
C ALA A 259 -14.97 26.94 13.57
N ILE A 260 -15.03 25.61 13.61
CA ILE A 260 -13.90 24.75 13.25
C ILE A 260 -13.66 24.76 11.75
N GLN A 261 -14.71 24.66 10.94
CA GLN A 261 -14.59 24.73 9.48
C GLN A 261 -13.96 26.05 9.02
N ARG A 262 -14.36 27.19 9.61
CA ARG A 262 -13.72 28.49 9.33
C ARG A 262 -12.25 28.51 9.69
N SER A 263 -11.88 27.93 10.83
CA SER A 263 -10.47 27.84 11.22
C SER A 263 -9.65 27.00 10.25
N ARG A 264 -10.20 25.86 9.80
CA ARG A 264 -9.52 24.94 8.88
C ARG A 264 -9.46 25.46 7.44
N ALA A 265 -10.40 26.31 7.05
CA ALA A 265 -10.36 27.04 5.78
C ALA A 265 -9.33 28.19 5.76
N GLY A 266 -8.60 28.43 6.86
CA GLY A 266 -7.63 29.52 6.96
C GLY A 266 -8.27 30.91 6.98
N LEU A 267 -9.57 30.99 7.27
CA LEU A 267 -10.31 32.26 7.38
C LEU A 267 -10.11 32.93 8.75
N ASN A 268 -9.47 32.24 9.69
CA ASN A 268 -9.12 32.75 11.02
C ASN A 268 -7.63 33.13 11.09
N ASP A 269 -7.31 34.01 12.03
CA ASP A 269 -5.94 34.39 12.38
C ASP A 269 -5.14 33.15 12.86
N PRO A 270 -4.00 32.81 12.20
CA PRO A 270 -3.17 31.65 12.57
C PRO A 270 -2.60 31.70 13.99
N SER A 271 -2.55 32.89 14.60
CA SER A 271 -2.05 33.06 15.98
C SER A 271 -3.08 32.70 17.05
N LYS A 272 -4.33 32.43 16.67
CA LYS A 272 -5.44 32.13 17.59
C LYS A 272 -5.80 30.65 17.63
N PRO A 273 -6.41 30.16 18.73
CA PRO A 273 -6.91 28.78 18.80
C PRO A 273 -7.93 28.47 17.71
N ILE A 274 -8.07 27.17 17.38
CA ILE A 274 -9.01 26.66 16.36
C ILE A 274 -10.46 27.13 16.63
N GLY A 275 -10.85 27.23 17.90
CA GLY A 275 -12.11 27.80 18.32
C GLY A 275 -12.09 28.15 19.80
N SER A 276 -12.74 29.25 20.17
CA SER A 276 -13.01 29.63 21.56
C SER A 276 -14.51 29.69 21.75
N LEU A 277 -15.04 28.78 22.57
CA LEU A 277 -16.48 28.51 22.70
C LEU A 277 -16.87 28.58 24.19
N ILE A 278 -18.04 29.14 24.47
CA ILE A 278 -18.61 29.20 25.82
C ILE A 278 -19.99 28.54 25.79
N PHE A 279 -20.14 27.41 26.49
CA PHE A 279 -21.40 26.66 26.53
C PHE A 279 -22.28 27.08 27.71
N LEU A 280 -23.30 27.88 27.43
CA LEU A 280 -24.29 28.38 28.40
C LEU A 280 -25.56 27.51 28.37
N GLY A 281 -26.21 27.35 29.53
CA GLY A 281 -27.41 26.48 29.65
C GLY A 281 -27.43 25.59 30.91
N PRO A 282 -28.49 24.79 31.10
CA PRO A 282 -28.66 23.93 32.28
C PRO A 282 -27.61 22.81 32.37
N THR A 283 -27.46 22.20 33.54
CA THR A 283 -26.63 21.00 33.71
C THR A 283 -27.33 19.76 33.15
N GLY A 284 -26.57 18.81 32.60
CA GLY A 284 -27.12 17.53 32.12
C GLY A 284 -27.71 17.54 30.71
N VAL A 285 -27.65 18.66 29.99
CA VAL A 285 -28.23 18.79 28.62
C VAL A 285 -27.27 18.41 27.49
N GLY A 286 -26.09 17.88 27.81
CA GLY A 286 -25.13 17.38 26.81
C GLY A 286 -23.93 18.30 26.51
N LYS A 287 -23.72 19.40 27.24
CA LYS A 287 -22.55 20.28 27.05
C LYS A 287 -21.21 19.54 27.12
N THR A 288 -21.01 18.76 28.17
CA THR A 288 -19.79 17.96 28.36
C THR A 288 -19.69 16.85 27.32
N GLU A 289 -20.82 16.29 26.89
CA GLU A 289 -20.85 15.24 25.89
C GLU A 289 -20.46 15.77 24.51
N LEU A 290 -20.89 16.99 24.17
CA LEU A 290 -20.46 17.69 22.97
C LEU A 290 -18.95 17.94 22.97
N CYS A 291 -18.35 18.33 24.10
CA CYS A 291 -16.89 18.45 24.19
C CYS A 291 -16.17 17.10 23.95
N LYS A 292 -16.69 15.99 24.51
CA LYS A 292 -16.10 14.67 24.32
C LYS A 292 -16.24 14.18 22.88
N ALA A 293 -17.45 14.27 22.32
CA ALA A 293 -17.73 13.89 20.93
C ALA A 293 -16.88 14.71 19.96
N LEU A 294 -16.71 16.02 20.22
CA LEU A 294 -15.85 16.88 19.44
C LEU A 294 -14.37 16.49 19.56
N SER A 295 -13.89 16.21 20.78
CA SER A 295 -12.50 15.80 21.00
C SER A 295 -12.17 14.53 20.24
N GLU A 296 -13.02 13.51 20.35
CA GLU A 296 -12.86 12.24 19.64
C GLU A 296 -12.93 12.48 18.12
N PHE A 297 -13.89 13.28 17.64
CA PHE A 297 -13.97 13.61 16.21
C PHE A 297 -12.73 14.36 15.70
N MET A 298 -12.10 15.23 16.49
CA MET A 298 -10.98 16.06 16.04
C MET A 298 -9.62 15.36 16.15
N PHE A 299 -9.45 14.49 17.14
CA PHE A 299 -8.13 14.00 17.54
C PHE A 299 -7.97 12.47 17.55
N ASP A 300 -9.06 11.69 17.61
CA ASP A 300 -9.05 10.22 17.48
C ASP A 300 -9.45 9.77 16.04
#